data_AF-A0A9X0CWY4-F1
#
_entry.id   AF-A0A9X0CWY4-F1
#
_cell.length_a   1.000
_cell.length_b   1.000
_cell.length_c   1.000
_cell.angle_alpha   90.00
_cell.angle_beta   90.00
_cell.angle_gamma   90.00
#
_symmetry.space_group_name_H-M   'P 1'
#
loop_
_entity.id
_entity.type
_entity.pdbx_description
1 polymer ?
#
loop_
_entity_poly.entity_id
_entity_poly.type
_entity_poly.pdbx_seq_one_letter_code
_entity_poly.pdbx_strand_id
1 'polypeptide(L)'
;MARAACNKLIRICKAPMARAACNKLISICKDPMARAACNKLISICKAPMARAACSKQKSICKAPMARAACNKQISICKAPMARAACNKLISICKARMARAACSKQKSICKAPMARAACNKQISICKAPMARAACSKQISICKAPMARAAC
;
A
#
# COMPACT_ATOMS: atom_id res chain seq x y z
N MET A 1 -23.46 2.60 -12.22
CA MET A 1 -22.38 2.09 -11.34
C MET A 1 -21.84 0.78 -11.92
N ALA A 2 -20.60 0.73 -12.41
CA ALA A 2 -20.05 -0.50 -12.98
C ALA A 2 -19.60 -1.48 -11.89
N ARG A 3 -20.31 -2.60 -11.74
CA ARG A 3 -19.84 -3.81 -11.05
C ARG A 3 -19.33 -4.76 -12.13
N ALA A 4 -18.05 -5.07 -12.13
CA ALA A 4 -17.48 -6.08 -13.03
C ALA A 4 -17.08 -7.30 -12.21
N ALA A 5 -17.74 -8.44 -12.48
CA ALA A 5 -17.32 -9.76 -12.07
C ALA A 5 -16.70 -10.45 -13.30
N CYS A 6 -15.40 -10.77 -13.27
CA CYS A 6 -14.74 -11.33 -14.44
C CYS A 6 -13.50 -12.17 -14.07
N ASN A 7 -13.13 -13.12 -14.93
CA ASN A 7 -11.89 -13.87 -14.77
C ASN A 7 -10.65 -12.99 -15.04
N LYS A 8 -10.65 -12.22 -16.12
CA LYS A 8 -9.56 -11.30 -16.48
C LYS A 8 -10.13 -10.01 -17.04
N LEU A 9 -9.76 -8.88 -16.44
CA LEU A 9 -10.18 -7.56 -16.89
C LEU A 9 -8.96 -6.66 -17.06
N ILE A 10 -8.78 -6.14 -18.27
CA ILE A 10 -7.81 -5.10 -18.60
C ILE A 10 -8.62 -3.86 -18.95
N ARG A 11 -8.43 -2.76 -18.22
CA ARG A 11 -9.22 -1.55 -18.46
C ARG A 11 -8.43 -0.28 -18.23
N ILE A 12 -8.56 0.63 -19.20
CA ILE A 12 -8.17 2.03 -19.05
C ILE A 12 -9.43 2.80 -18.68
N CYS A 13 -9.40 3.54 -17.57
CA CYS A 13 -10.60 4.14 -16.99
C CYS A 13 -10.42 5.64 -16.81
N LYS A 14 -11.31 6.40 -17.44
CA LYS A 14 -11.52 7.85 -17.21
C LYS A 14 -12.79 8.13 -16.38
N ALA A 15 -13.31 7.12 -15.68
CA ALA A 15 -14.48 7.27 -14.83
C ALA A 15 -14.27 6.54 -13.50
N PRO A 16 -14.80 7.07 -12.39
CA PRO A 16 -14.64 6.49 -11.07
C PRO A 16 -15.20 5.06 -11.02
N MET A 17 -14.49 4.18 -10.33
CA MET A 17 -14.89 2.79 -10.12
C MET A 17 -15.44 2.60 -8.73
N ALA A 18 -16.73 2.27 -8.64
CA ALA A 18 -17.36 1.94 -7.37
C ALA A 18 -16.86 0.58 -6.84
N ARG A 19 -16.92 -0.49 -7.64
CA ARG A 19 -16.51 -1.85 -7.24
C ARG A 19 -16.01 -2.69 -8.42
N ALA A 20 -14.86 -3.33 -8.26
CA ALA A 20 -14.38 -4.35 -9.19
C ALA A 20 -14.07 -5.66 -8.46
N ALA A 21 -14.56 -6.79 -8.99
CA ALA A 21 -14.32 -8.13 -8.47
C ALA A 21 -13.77 -9.02 -9.58
N CYS A 22 -12.47 -9.28 -9.62
CA CYS A 22 -11.88 -10.07 -10.72
C CYS A 22 -10.80 -11.03 -10.24
N ASN A 23 -10.60 -12.14 -10.96
CA ASN A 23 -9.49 -13.04 -10.65
C ASN A 23 -8.15 -12.35 -10.98
N LYS A 24 -8.06 -11.72 -12.15
CA LYS A 24 -6.95 -10.84 -12.56
C LYS A 24 -7.49 -9.49 -13.05
N LEU A 25 -7.06 -8.40 -12.40
CA LEU A 25 -7.34 -7.03 -12.82
C LEU A 25 -6.05 -6.33 -13.22
N ILE A 26 -6.01 -5.77 -14.42
CA ILE A 26 -5.00 -4.78 -14.82
C ILE A 26 -5.75 -3.49 -15.12
N SER A 27 -5.45 -2.42 -14.40
CA SER A 27 -6.16 -1.17 -14.56
C SER A 27 -5.27 0.05 -14.56
N ILE A 28 -5.53 0.95 -15.50
CA ILE A 28 -4.91 2.27 -15.57
C ILE A 28 -6.04 3.29 -15.38
N CYS A 29 -6.11 3.91 -14.20
CA CYS A 29 -7.19 4.83 -13.87
C CYS A 29 -6.66 6.24 -13.64
N LYS A 30 -7.35 7.23 -14.26
CA LYS A 30 -7.18 8.63 -13.86
C LYS A 30 -8.09 9.02 -12.69
N ASP A 31 -9.16 8.25 -12.46
CA ASP A 31 -10.21 8.53 -11.47
C ASP A 31 -10.16 7.62 -10.25
N PRO A 32 -10.79 8.04 -9.13
CA PRO A 32 -10.72 7.31 -7.88
C PRO A 32 -11.37 5.93 -7.98
N MET A 33 -10.76 4.98 -7.29
CA MET A 33 -11.27 3.62 -7.15
C MET A 33 -11.70 3.40 -5.71
N ALA A 34 -13.01 3.21 -5.51
CA ALA A 34 -13.57 3.07 -4.18
C ALA A 34 -13.27 1.69 -3.59
N ARG A 35 -13.50 0.60 -4.34
CA ARG A 35 -13.25 -0.78 -3.87
C ARG A 35 -12.77 -1.70 -4.98
N ALA A 36 -11.69 -2.44 -4.71
CA ALA A 36 -11.22 -3.55 -5.56
C ALA A 36 -11.06 -4.82 -4.72
N ALA A 37 -11.63 -5.93 -5.21
CA ALA A 37 -11.50 -7.26 -4.62
C ALA A 37 -10.96 -8.22 -5.70
N CYS A 38 -9.68 -8.56 -5.67
CA CYS A 38 -9.09 -9.36 -6.75
C CYS A 38 -8.03 -10.36 -6.26
N ASN A 39 -7.88 -11.49 -6.96
CA ASN A 39 -6.76 -12.39 -6.65
C ASN A 39 -5.41 -11.77 -7.06
N LYS A 40 -5.35 -11.17 -8.26
CA LYS A 40 -4.19 -10.40 -8.72
C LYS A 40 -4.65 -9.03 -9.22
N LEU A 41 -4.10 -7.97 -8.66
CA LEU A 41 -4.36 -6.59 -9.07
C LEU A 41 -3.05 -5.93 -9.50
N ILE A 42 -3.02 -5.42 -10.73
CA ILE A 42 -1.98 -4.52 -11.22
C ILE A 42 -2.66 -3.20 -11.52
N SER A 43 -2.26 -2.13 -10.84
CA SER A 43 -2.93 -0.85 -10.96
C SER A 43 -1.95 0.30 -11.09
N ILE A 44 -2.22 1.18 -12.05
CA ILE A 44 -1.54 2.46 -12.21
C ILE A 44 -2.60 3.55 -12.05
N CYS A 45 -2.59 4.23 -10.89
CA CYS A 45 -3.62 5.20 -10.55
C CYS A 45 -3.03 6.59 -10.32
N LYS A 46 -3.61 7.60 -10.98
CA LYS A 46 -3.35 9.01 -10.66
C LYS A 46 -4.25 9.53 -9.54
N ALA A 47 -5.36 8.87 -9.26
CA ALA A 47 -6.36 9.25 -8.26
C ALA A 47 -6.40 8.32 -7.04
N PRO A 48 -7.03 8.76 -5.93
CA PRO A 48 -7.00 8.02 -4.68
C PRO A 48 -7.69 6.67 -4.77
N MET A 49 -7.15 5.71 -4.01
CA MET A 49 -7.74 4.39 -3.86
C MET A 49 -8.21 4.20 -2.41
N ALA A 50 -9.53 4.05 -2.24
CA ALA A 50 -10.10 4.01 -0.90
C ALA A 50 -9.90 2.64 -0.24
N ARG A 51 -10.22 1.54 -0.93
CA ARG A 51 -10.04 0.18 -0.39
C ARG A 51 -9.60 -0.82 -1.46
N ALA A 52 -8.54 -1.57 -1.17
CA ALA A 52 -8.12 -2.72 -1.96
C ALA A 52 -8.01 -3.96 -1.08
N ALA A 53 -8.65 -5.06 -1.48
CA ALA A 53 -8.56 -6.37 -0.85
C ALA A 53 -8.08 -7.37 -1.89
N CYS A 54 -6.81 -7.78 -1.84
CA CYS A 54 -6.24 -8.63 -2.90
C CYS A 54 -5.27 -9.69 -2.38
N SER A 55 -5.22 -10.85 -3.03
CA SER A 55 -4.17 -11.85 -2.71
C SER A 55 -2.79 -11.33 -3.12
N LYS A 56 -2.68 -10.74 -4.31
CA LYS A 56 -1.45 -10.08 -4.80
C LYS A 56 -1.79 -8.73 -5.41
N GLN A 57 -1.19 -7.66 -4.89
CA GLN A 57 -1.34 -6.32 -5.42
C GLN A 57 0.02 -5.76 -5.85
N LYS A 58 0.08 -5.24 -7.08
CA LYS A 58 1.14 -4.34 -7.56
C LYS A 58 0.49 -3.01 -7.92
N SER A 59 0.90 -1.93 -7.27
CA SER A 59 0.30 -0.62 -7.51
C SER A 59 1.34 0.48 -7.65
N ILE A 60 1.17 1.32 -8.67
CA ILE A 60 1.90 2.57 -8.85
C ILE A 60 0.89 3.71 -8.72
N CYS A 61 0.95 4.44 -7.61
CA CYS A 61 -0.05 5.46 -7.28
C CYS A 61 0.60 6.83 -7.09
N LYS A 62 0.08 7.86 -7.78
CA LYS A 62 0.45 9.25 -7.48
C LYS A 62 -0.39 9.87 -6.36
N ALA A 63 -1.56 9.29 -6.08
CA ALA A 63 -2.53 9.77 -5.10
C ALA A 63 -2.61 8.86 -3.86
N PRO A 64 -3.20 9.35 -2.75
CA PRO A 64 -3.19 8.64 -1.49
C PRO A 64 -3.99 7.33 -1.53
N MET A 65 -3.55 6.37 -0.71
CA MET A 65 -4.23 5.10 -0.54
C MET A 65 -4.71 4.97 0.90
N ALA A 66 -6.03 4.86 1.08
CA ALA A 66 -6.61 4.90 2.42
C ALA A 66 -6.50 3.54 3.13
N ARG A 67 -6.86 2.44 2.47
CA ARG A 67 -6.80 1.09 3.05
C ARG A 67 -6.39 0.04 2.03
N ALA A 68 -5.35 -0.73 2.35
CA ALA A 68 -4.95 -1.92 1.61
C ALA A 68 -4.91 -3.13 2.53
N ALA A 69 -5.60 -4.21 2.15
CA ALA A 69 -5.58 -5.50 2.83
C ALA A 69 -5.13 -6.56 1.83
N CYS A 70 -3.89 -7.05 1.93
CA CYS A 70 -3.34 -7.96 0.93
C CYS A 70 -2.44 -9.05 1.49
N ASN A 71 -2.42 -10.23 0.85
CA ASN A 71 -1.41 -11.24 1.21
C ASN A 71 0.00 -10.79 0.80
N LYS A 72 0.14 -10.28 -0.42
CA LYS A 72 1.40 -9.69 -0.91
C LYS A 72 1.10 -8.35 -1.58
N GLN A 73 1.70 -7.29 -1.10
CA GLN A 73 1.59 -5.96 -1.72
C GLN A 73 2.96 -5.43 -2.10
N ILE A 74 3.07 -4.97 -3.35
CA ILE A 74 4.18 -4.16 -3.85
C ILE A 74 3.60 -2.82 -4.27
N SER A 75 4.06 -1.75 -3.63
CA SER A 75 3.53 -0.41 -3.84
C SER A 75 4.65 0.59 -4.12
N ILE A 76 4.45 1.42 -5.14
CA ILE A 76 5.27 2.60 -5.40
C ILE A 76 4.33 3.79 -5.35
N CYS A 77 4.42 4.56 -4.26
CA CYS A 77 3.49 5.67 -4.01
C CYS A 77 4.22 7.00 -3.83
N LYS A 78 3.76 8.04 -4.54
CA LYS A 78 4.24 9.41 -4.27
C LYS A 78 3.46 10.09 -3.14
N ALA A 79 2.25 9.62 -2.87
CA ALA A 79 1.31 10.19 -1.90
C ALA A 79 1.18 9.32 -0.64
N PRO A 80 0.62 9.86 0.46
CA PRO A 80 0.58 9.17 1.73
C PRO A 80 -0.30 7.92 1.70
N MET A 81 0.09 6.95 2.53
CA MET A 81 -0.66 5.71 2.72
C MET A 81 -1.16 5.65 4.17
N ALA A 82 -2.48 5.61 4.34
CA ALA A 82 -3.07 5.74 5.67
C ALA A 82 -3.04 4.42 6.44
N ARG A 83 -3.47 3.31 5.81
CA ARG A 83 -3.50 1.98 6.44
C ARG A 83 -3.13 0.87 5.47
N ALA A 84 -2.11 0.08 5.82
CA ALA A 84 -1.76 -1.16 5.13
C ALA A 84 -1.80 -2.33 6.12
N ALA A 85 -2.56 -3.37 5.80
CA ALA A 85 -2.61 -4.63 6.54
C ALA A 85 -2.21 -5.76 5.58
N CYS A 86 -0.97 -6.25 5.68
CA CYS A 86 -0.45 -7.21 4.70
C CYS A 86 0.42 -8.30 5.31
N ASN A 87 0.35 -9.53 4.79
CA ASN A 87 1.32 -10.56 5.20
C ASN A 87 2.74 -10.20 4.77
N LYS A 88 2.90 -9.73 3.52
CA LYS A 88 4.17 -9.19 3.01
C LYS A 88 3.93 -7.86 2.31
N LEU A 89 4.56 -6.80 2.82
CA LEU A 89 4.53 -5.46 2.23
C LEU A 89 5.92 -5.07 1.74
N ILE A 90 6.00 -4.71 0.46
CA ILE A 90 7.15 -4.01 -0.12
C ILE A 90 6.64 -2.65 -0.58
N SER A 91 7.21 -1.58 -0.05
CA SER A 91 6.73 -0.22 -0.32
C SER A 91 7.88 0.74 -0.59
N ILE A 92 7.76 1.51 -1.66
CA ILE A 92 8.64 2.64 -1.97
C ILE A 92 7.76 3.88 -1.96
N CYS A 93 7.89 4.69 -0.91
CA CYS A 93 7.02 5.84 -0.67
C CYS A 93 7.82 7.13 -0.55
N LYS A 94 7.43 8.17 -1.32
CA LYS A 94 7.98 9.51 -1.08
C LYS A 94 7.28 10.23 0.09
N ALA A 95 6.04 9.85 0.40
CA ALA A 95 5.21 10.49 1.41
C ALA A 95 4.97 9.59 2.64
N ARG A 96 4.32 10.19 3.66
CA ARG A 96 4.12 9.61 4.99
C ARG A 96 3.31 8.30 4.93
N MET A 97 3.73 7.33 5.73
CA MET A 97 2.93 6.13 6.01
C MET A 97 2.39 6.21 7.44
N ALA A 98 1.06 6.23 7.59
CA ALA A 98 0.46 6.50 8.89
C ALA A 98 0.36 5.22 9.75
N ARG A 99 -0.13 4.11 9.20
CA ARG A 99 -0.23 2.83 9.90
C ARG A 99 0.07 1.66 8.97
N ALA A 100 0.99 0.80 9.37
CA ALA A 100 1.23 -0.49 8.73
C ALA A 100 1.17 -1.61 9.77
N ALA A 101 0.43 -2.67 9.46
CA ALA A 101 0.33 -3.89 10.25
C ALA A 101 0.69 -5.08 9.35
N CYS A 102 1.92 -5.60 9.45
CA CYS A 102 2.40 -6.60 8.51
C CYS A 102 3.27 -7.69 9.13
N SER A 103 3.14 -8.95 8.70
CA SER A 103 4.05 -10.00 9.18
C SER A 103 5.50 -9.73 8.73
N LYS A 104 5.68 -9.26 7.48
CA LYS A 104 6.98 -8.82 6.96
C LYS A 104 6.82 -7.52 6.18
N GLN A 105 7.60 -6.51 6.54
CA GLN A 105 7.63 -5.22 5.86
C GLN A 105 9.03 -4.89 5.36
N LYS A 106 9.15 -4.53 4.08
CA LYS A 106 10.31 -3.85 3.51
C LYS A 106 9.88 -2.49 2.98
N SER A 107 10.41 -1.41 3.54
CA SER A 107 10.02 -0.06 3.14
C SER A 107 11.22 0.85 2.88
N ILE A 108 11.16 1.56 1.76
CA ILE A 108 12.07 2.66 1.45
C ILE A 108 11.22 3.93 1.45
N CYS A 109 11.43 4.82 2.43
CA CYS A 109 10.59 6.01 2.58
C CYS A 109 11.42 7.28 2.72
N LYS A 110 11.06 8.35 1.99
CA LYS A 110 11.67 9.67 2.21
C LYS A 110 11.01 10.45 3.35
N ALA A 111 9.77 10.13 3.67
CA ALA A 111 8.95 10.82 4.66
C ALA A 111 8.68 9.94 5.90
N PRO A 112 8.17 10.54 7.00
CA PRO A 112 8.04 9.84 8.29
C PRO A 112 7.12 8.62 8.22
N MET A 113 7.39 7.66 9.11
CA MET A 113 6.46 6.56 9.38
C MET A 113 5.90 6.70 10.79
N ALA A 114 4.58 6.82 10.92
CA ALA A 114 3.97 7.17 12.20
C ALA A 114 3.77 5.95 13.13
N ARG A 115 3.24 4.86 12.60
CA ARG A 115 3.03 3.60 13.35
C ARG A 115 3.27 2.38 12.46
N ALA A 116 4.17 1.52 12.87
CA ALA A 116 4.40 0.21 12.26
C ALA A 116 4.27 -0.89 13.32
N ALA A 117 3.48 -1.92 13.04
CA ALA A 117 3.36 -3.12 13.85
C ALA A 117 3.68 -4.33 12.97
N CYS A 118 4.90 -4.89 13.10
CA CYS A 118 5.33 -5.95 12.20
C CYS A 118 6.19 -7.01 12.87
N ASN A 119 6.03 -8.31 12.54
CA ASN A 119 6.94 -9.32 13.10
C ASN A 119 8.39 -9.12 12.62
N LYS A 120 8.57 -8.76 11.34
CA LYS A 120 9.88 -8.39 10.77
C LYS A 120 9.77 -7.11 9.93
N GLN A 121 10.55 -6.10 10.28
CA GLN A 121 10.62 -4.84 9.54
C GLN A 121 12.05 -4.58 9.06
N ILE A 122 12.21 -4.30 7.77
CA ILE A 122 13.42 -3.73 7.18
C ILE A 122 13.04 -2.37 6.61
N SER A 123 13.73 -1.32 7.03
CA SER A 123 13.39 0.04 6.60
C SER A 123 14.61 0.89 6.28
N ILE A 124 14.53 1.62 5.18
CA ILE A 124 15.52 2.63 4.80
C ILE A 124 14.76 3.95 4.72
N CYS A 125 15.01 4.86 5.66
CA CYS A 125 14.25 6.10 5.76
C CYS A 125 15.14 7.34 5.91
N LYS A 126 14.82 8.42 5.20
CA LYS A 126 15.49 9.72 5.46
C LYS A 126 14.87 10.48 6.63
N ALA A 127 13.63 10.18 6.96
CA ALA A 127 12.82 10.85 7.97
C ALA A 127 12.57 9.95 9.19
N PRO A 128 12.20 10.54 10.36
CA PRO A 128 12.05 9.80 11.60
C PRO A 128 10.88 8.80 11.55
N MET A 129 11.00 7.71 12.33
CA MET A 129 9.88 6.83 12.66
C MET A 129 9.41 7.10 14.09
N ALA A 130 8.11 7.34 14.24
CA ALA A 130 7.55 7.76 15.53
C ALA A 130 7.26 6.59 16.47
N ARG A 131 6.66 5.50 15.97
CA ARG A 131 6.36 4.29 16.75
C ARG A 131 6.52 3.03 15.90
N ALA A 132 7.43 2.15 16.29
CA ALA A 132 7.57 0.80 15.73
C ALA A 132 7.37 -0.23 16.84
N ALA A 133 6.51 -1.21 16.61
CA ALA A 133 6.32 -2.39 17.46
C ALA A 133 6.67 -3.61 16.60
N CYS A 134 7.91 -4.09 16.68
CA CYS A 134 8.39 -5.15 15.81
C CYS A 134 9.31 -6.16 16.47
N SER A 135 8.98 -7.45 16.45
CA SER A 135 9.84 -8.49 17.05
C SER A 135 11.26 -8.53 16.48
N LYS A 136 11.44 -8.15 15.21
CA LYS A 136 12.76 -7.94 14.59
C LYS A 136 12.72 -6.71 13.70
N GLN A 137 13.62 -5.76 13.95
CA GLN A 137 13.74 -4.53 13.17
C GLN A 137 15.18 -4.31 12.69
N ILE A 138 15.32 -4.04 11.39
CA ILE A 138 16.55 -3.51 10.79
C ILE A 138 16.18 -2.16 10.18
N SER A 139 16.87 -1.09 10.57
CA SER A 139 16.53 0.24 10.10
C SER A 139 17.77 1.08 9.85
N ILE A 140 17.85 1.61 8.64
CA ILE A 140 18.88 2.57 8.21
C ILE A 140 18.16 3.90 8.09
N CYS A 141 18.23 4.72 9.14
CA CYS A 141 17.56 6.02 9.19
C CYS A 141 18.58 7.14 9.40
N LYS A 142 18.49 8.22 8.61
CA LYS A 142 19.27 9.45 8.88
C LYS A 142 18.76 10.24 10.08
N ALA A 143 17.50 10.02 10.47
CA ALA A 143 16.84 10.72 11.56
C ALA A 143 16.48 9.72 12.68
N PRO A 144 16.41 10.18 13.95
CA PRO A 144 16.20 9.32 15.09
C PRO A 144 14.82 8.63 15.07
N MET A 145 14.77 7.47 15.74
CA MET A 145 13.53 6.75 16.02
C MET A 145 12.99 7.17 17.38
N ALA A 146 11.76 7.68 17.45
CA ALA A 146 11.23 8.25 18.69
C ALA A 146 10.81 7.17 19.70
N ARG A 147 10.22 6.05 19.23
CA ARG A 147 9.90 4.88 20.05
C ARG A 147 9.97 3.61 19.21
N ALA A 148 10.84 2.68 19.60
CA ALA A 148 10.88 1.32 19.09
C ALA A 148 10.65 0.36 20.26
N ALA A 149 9.72 -0.57 20.10
CA ALA A 149 9.49 -1.71 20.98
C ALA A 149 9.71 -2.97 20.15
N CYS A 150 10.66 -3.81 20.54
CA CYS A 150 11.02 -5.05 19.86
C CYS A 150 10.80 -6.24 20.79
#